data_AF-A0A2V5RPL3-F1
#
_entry.id   AF-A0A2V5RPL3-F1
#
_cell.length_a   1.000
_cell.length_b   1.000
_cell.length_c   1.000
_cell.angle_alpha   90.00
_cell.angle_beta   90.00
_cell.angle_gamma   90.00
#
_symmetry.space_group_name_H-M   'P 1'
#
loop_
_entity.id
_entity.type
_entity.pdbx_description
1 polymer ?
#
loop_
_entity_poly.entity_id
_entity_poly.type
_entity_poly.pdbx_seq_one_letter_code
_entity_poly.pdbx_strand_id
1 'polypeptide(L)'
;MKVLLSVGYVAITFAAILLSSGCQKKTVATNPDSQRNNELHENTKPLQAADLVGYNGTKLRKSVDKIIQNNDKHNKELEKATEDQ
;
A
#
# COMPACT_ATOMS: atom_id res chain seq x y z
N MET A 1 -42.69 31.20 -17.62
CA MET A 1 -42.21 29.80 -17.81
C MET A 1 -40.83 29.70 -18.46
N LYS A 2 -40.44 30.61 -19.37
CA LYS A 2 -39.13 30.59 -20.07
C LYS A 2 -37.90 30.67 -19.13
N VAL A 3 -37.99 31.46 -18.06
CA VAL A 3 -36.89 31.66 -17.11
C VAL A 3 -36.71 30.45 -16.16
N LEU A 4 -37.80 29.82 -15.72
CA LEU A 4 -37.72 28.61 -14.89
C LEU A 4 -37.07 27.43 -15.63
N LEU A 5 -37.36 27.27 -16.93
CA LEU A 5 -36.73 26.26 -17.78
C LEU A 5 -35.22 26.52 -17.94
N SER A 6 -34.83 27.79 -18.08
CA SER A 6 -33.43 28.20 -18.21
C SER A 6 -32.63 27.95 -16.93
N VAL A 7 -33.22 28.18 -15.75
CA VAL A 7 -32.57 27.95 -14.45
C VAL A 7 -32.40 26.45 -14.18
N GLY A 8 -33.42 25.64 -14.51
CA GLY A 8 -33.34 24.18 -14.38
C GLY A 8 -32.23 23.59 -15.24
N TYR A 9 -32.06 24.09 -16.47
CA TYR A 9 -31.02 23.61 -17.38
C TYR A 9 -29.61 23.88 -16.85
N VAL A 10 -29.37 25.07 -16.28
CA VAL A 10 -28.07 25.42 -15.68
C VAL A 10 -27.77 24.58 -14.43
N ALA A 11 -28.78 24.28 -13.60
CA ALA A 11 -28.59 23.44 -12.43
C ALA A 11 -28.23 21.99 -12.81
N ILE A 12 -28.84 21.45 -13.86
CA ILE A 12 -28.58 20.09 -14.35
C ILE A 12 -27.16 19.96 -14.92
N THR A 13 -26.70 20.94 -15.71
CA THR A 13 -25.34 20.91 -16.27
C THR A 13 -24.28 21.03 -15.18
N PHE A 14 -24.50 21.88 -14.18
CA PHE A 14 -23.59 22.04 -13.06
C PHE A 14 -23.48 20.77 -12.21
N ALA A 15 -24.62 20.11 -11.95
CA ALA A 15 -24.64 18.83 -11.26
C ALA A 15 -23.89 17.75 -12.05
N ALA A 16 -24.10 17.64 -13.36
CA ALA A 16 -23.40 16.67 -14.21
C ALA A 16 -21.87 16.86 -14.19
N ILE A 17 -21.39 18.11 -14.19
CA ILE A 17 -19.96 18.42 -14.11
C ILE A 17 -19.38 18.02 -12.74
N LEU A 18 -20.08 18.32 -11.65
CA LEU A 18 -19.66 17.94 -10.29
C LEU A 18 -19.62 16.41 -10.11
N LEU A 19 -20.60 15.67 -10.66
CA LEU A 19 -20.59 14.21 -10.63
C LEU A 19 -19.47 13.61 -11.49
N SER A 20 -19.07 14.25 -12.59
CA SER A 20 -17.96 13.77 -13.44
C SER A 20 -16.57 13.91 -12.79
N SER A 21 -16.46 14.74 -11.74
CA SER A 21 -15.18 15.04 -11.05
C SER A 21 -14.82 14.03 -9.96
N GLY A 22 -15.69 13.07 -9.67
CA GLY A 22 -15.69 12.34 -8.40
C GLY A 22 -15.76 10.83 -8.48
N CYS A 23 -14.92 10.18 -9.29
CA CYS A 23 -14.43 8.81 -9.03
C CYS A 23 -13.44 8.36 -10.11
N GLN A 24 -12.32 9.06 -10.27
CA GLN A 24 -11.12 8.31 -10.64
C GLN A 24 -10.75 7.49 -9.42
N LYS A 25 -11.31 6.29 -9.33
CA LYS A 25 -10.76 5.22 -8.51
C LYS A 25 -9.33 5.09 -8.98
N LYS A 26 -8.39 5.71 -8.26
CA LYS A 26 -6.97 5.42 -8.41
C LYS A 26 -6.90 3.91 -8.25
N THR A 27 -6.77 3.20 -9.37
CA THR A 27 -6.32 1.83 -9.36
C THR A 27 -4.91 1.92 -8.82
N VAL A 28 -4.80 1.84 -7.49
CA VAL A 28 -3.60 1.31 -6.86
C VAL A 28 -3.32 0.05 -7.66
N ALA A 29 -2.22 0.05 -8.39
CA ALA A 29 -1.76 -1.14 -9.06
C ALA A 29 -1.53 -2.15 -7.94
N THR A 30 -2.53 -2.98 -7.66
CA THR A 30 -2.37 -4.12 -6.78
C THR A 30 -1.39 -5.01 -7.50
N ASN A 31 -0.13 -4.94 -7.05
CA ASN A 31 0.91 -5.82 -7.52
C ASN A 31 0.41 -7.25 -7.24
N PRO A 32 0.25 -8.11 -8.28
CA PRO A 32 -0.20 -9.48 -8.10
C PRO A 32 0.71 -10.29 -7.16
N ASP A 33 1.92 -9.79 -6.86
CA ASP A 33 2.82 -10.36 -5.85
C ASP A 33 2.39 -10.16 -4.39
N SER A 34 1.34 -9.36 -4.10
CA SER A 34 0.90 -9.15 -2.70
C SER A 34 0.33 -10.40 -2.03
N GLN A 35 0.00 -11.43 -2.83
CA GLN A 35 -0.48 -12.72 -2.36
C GLN A 35 0.64 -13.76 -2.20
N ARG A 36 1.92 -13.35 -2.31
CA ARG A 36 3.02 -14.27 -2.01
C ARG A 36 3.17 -14.36 -0.49
N ASN A 37 2.57 -15.41 0.04
CA ASN A 37 2.63 -15.91 1.42
C ASN A 37 4.06 -16.27 1.87
N ASN A 38 5.01 -15.36 1.72
CA ASN A 38 6.26 -15.40 2.45
C ASN A 38 6.05 -14.49 3.65
N GLU A 39 6.23 -15.07 4.82
CA GLU A 39 6.09 -14.54 6.17
C GLU A 39 6.98 -13.30 6.37
N LEU A 40 6.62 -12.19 5.72
CA LEU A 40 7.27 -10.89 5.85
C LEU A 40 6.80 -10.31 7.18
N HIS A 41 7.73 -9.86 8.01
CA HIS A 41 7.42 -9.45 9.36
C HIS A 41 6.51 -8.20 9.33
N GLU A 42 5.47 -8.15 10.18
CA GLU A 42 4.51 -7.03 10.13
C GLU A 42 5.19 -5.67 10.42
N ASN A 43 6.28 -5.66 11.19
CA ASN A 43 7.06 -4.44 11.45
C ASN A 43 7.75 -3.84 10.21
N THR A 44 7.95 -4.62 9.13
CA THR A 44 8.60 -4.13 7.90
C THR A 44 7.59 -3.62 6.87
N LYS A 45 6.29 -3.78 7.14
CA LYS A 45 5.20 -3.30 6.29
C LYS A 45 5.29 -1.79 5.96
N PRO A 46 5.65 -0.90 6.89
CA PRO A 46 5.82 0.53 6.57
C PRO A 46 6.90 0.81 5.52
N LEU A 47 7.89 -0.06 5.33
CA LEU A 47 8.93 0.12 4.31
C LEU A 47 8.39 0.05 2.89
N GLN A 48 7.23 -0.60 2.70
CA GLN A 48 6.55 -0.63 1.41
C GLN A 48 6.02 0.76 1.01
N ALA A 49 5.80 1.68 1.96
CA ALA A 49 5.36 3.04 1.66
C ALA A 49 6.42 3.84 0.87
N ALA A 50 7.68 3.40 0.83
CA ALA A 50 8.71 4.00 -0.02
C ALA A 50 8.37 3.86 -1.53
N ASP A 51 7.49 2.92 -1.91
CA ASP A 51 6.93 2.82 -3.27
C ASP A 51 6.17 4.10 -3.67
N LEU A 52 5.62 4.86 -2.71
CA LEU A 52 4.87 6.09 -2.96
C LEU A 52 5.74 7.28 -3.35
N VAL A 53 7.04 7.22 -3.04
CA VAL A 53 8.00 8.30 -3.31
C VAL A 53 9.04 7.90 -4.37
N GLY A 54 8.77 6.83 -5.12
CA GLY A 54 9.57 6.42 -6.28
C GLY A 54 10.73 5.46 -5.97
N TYR A 55 10.89 5.01 -4.72
CA TYR A 55 11.81 3.93 -4.36
C TYR A 55 11.13 2.57 -4.52
N ASN A 56 11.91 1.49 -4.58
CA ASN A 56 11.35 0.13 -4.54
C ASN A 56 11.22 -0.33 -3.08
N GLY A 57 10.20 0.15 -2.40
CA GLY A 57 9.81 -0.20 -1.03
C GLY A 57 9.53 -1.70 -0.85
N THR A 58 8.99 -2.36 -1.87
CA THR A 58 8.80 -3.82 -1.86
C THR A 58 10.15 -4.57 -1.78
N LYS A 59 11.17 -4.15 -2.54
CA LYS A 59 12.53 -4.72 -2.48
C LYS A 59 13.21 -4.38 -1.15
N LEU A 60 13.02 -3.16 -0.66
CA LEU A 60 13.53 -2.72 0.65
C LEU A 60 12.97 -3.60 1.77
N ARG A 61 11.65 -3.79 1.82
CA ARG A 61 10.96 -4.66 2.78
C ARG A 61 11.55 -6.07 2.77
N LYS A 62 11.61 -6.71 1.59
CA LYS A 62 12.20 -8.06 1.43
C LYS A 62 13.65 -8.15 1.92
N SER A 63 14.46 -7.11 1.71
CA SER A 63 15.84 -7.09 2.16
C SER A 63 15.93 -7.05 3.68
N VAL A 64 15.11 -6.21 4.33
CA VAL A 64 15.10 -6.08 5.79
C VAL A 64 14.56 -7.36 6.43
N ASP A 65 13.49 -7.96 5.90
CA ASP A 65 12.96 -9.22 6.42
C ASP A 65 14.00 -10.35 6.38
N LYS A 66 14.79 -10.45 5.30
CA LYS A 66 15.87 -11.43 5.21
C LYS A 66 16.95 -11.22 6.28
N ILE A 67 17.26 -9.96 6.61
CA ILE A 67 18.23 -9.63 7.67
C ILE A 67 17.68 -10.06 9.03
N ILE A 68 16.42 -9.75 9.32
CA ILE A 68 15.75 -10.15 10.57
C ILE A 68 15.75 -11.67 10.71
N GLN A 69 15.32 -12.40 9.68
CA GLN A 69 15.31 -13.88 9.69
C GLN A 69 16.70 -14.48 9.95
N ASN A 70 17.74 -13.93 9.33
CA ASN A 70 19.12 -14.39 9.54
C ASN A 70 19.59 -14.10 10.98
N ASN A 71 19.23 -12.93 11.52
CA ASN A 71 19.58 -12.55 12.87
C ASN A 71 18.87 -13.42 13.90
N ASP A 72 17.58 -13.69 13.72
CA ASP A 72 16.80 -14.56 14.59
C ASP A 72 17.35 -16.00 14.60
N LYS A 73 17.78 -16.50 13.42
CA LYS A 73 18.44 -17.80 13.32
C LYS A 73 19.75 -17.82 14.11
N HIS A 74 20.59 -16.81 13.94
CA HIS A 74 21.86 -16.69 14.65
C HIS A 74 21.67 -16.58 16.17
N ASN A 75 20.71 -15.77 16.63
CA ASN A 75 20.41 -15.63 18.06
C ASN A 75 19.94 -16.96 18.67
N LYS A 76 19.08 -17.71 17.96
CA LYS A 76 18.67 -19.05 18.42
C LYS A 76 19.83 -20.04 18.50
N GLU A 77 20.82 -19.93 17.62
CA GLU A 77 22.02 -20.77 17.67
C GLU A 77 22.88 -20.43 18.90
N LEU A 78 23.01 -19.14 19.23
CA LEU A 78 23.71 -18.69 20.44
C LEU A 78 22.98 -19.06 21.74
N GLU A 79 21.66 -18.94 21.78
CA GLU A 79 20.84 -19.35 22.93
C GLU A 79 21.06 -20.84 23.24
N LYS A 80 20.97 -21.69 22.23
CA LYS A 80 21.25 -23.14 22.37
C LYS A 80 22.67 -23.42 22.88
N ALA A 81 23.67 -22.76 22.31
CA ALA A 81 25.06 -22.93 22.74
C ALA A 81 25.31 -22.46 24.19
N THR A 82 24.46 -21.57 24.72
CA THR A 82 24.54 -21.08 26.09
C THR A 82 23.72 -21.94 27.07
N GLU A 83 22.62 -22.55 26.61
CA GLU A 83 21.80 -23.49 27.40
C GLU A 83 22.47 -24.85 27.61
N ASP A 84 23.34 -25.27 26.69
CA ASP A 84 24.10 -26.53 26.77
C ASP A 84 25.35 -26.46 27.68
N GLN A 85 25.51 -25.39 28.47
CA GLN A 85 26.68 -25.12 29.33
C GLN A 85 26.30 -25.01 30.82
#